data_AF-A0A9P6YJ38-F1
#
_entry.id   AF-A0A9P6YJ38-F1
#
_cell.length_a   1.000
_cell.length_b   1.000
_cell.length_c   1.000
_cell.angle_alpha   90.00
_cell.angle_beta   90.00
_cell.angle_gamma   90.00
#
_symmetry.space_group_name_H-M   'P 1'
#
loop_
_entity.id
_entity.type
_entity.pdbx_description
1 polymer ?
#
loop_
_entity_poly.entity_id
_entity_poly.type
_entity_poly.pdbx_seq_one_letter_code
_entity_poly.pdbx_strand_id
1 'polypeptide(L)'
;MVIAQSMVHRPVNTIKAYSAKQEEWKAWCREQGFEDWYTVSDKKLSFFLMEYVSKRGSKYRRNDDGTPVALGRESILAYVKAISDMCNTQKALGWNTNGVARGPLVRTFLDTRYG
;
A
#
# COMPACT_ATOMS: atom_id res chain seq x y z
N MET A 1 14.88 21.77 -7.24
CA MET A 1 13.72 21.02 -7.79
C MET A 1 14.24 19.66 -8.25
N VAL A 2 14.15 18.62 -7.42
CA VAL A 2 14.79 17.30 -7.66
C VAL A 2 13.76 16.18 -7.52
N ILE A 3 12.60 16.33 -8.17
CA ILE A 3 11.50 15.36 -8.14
C ILE A 3 11.11 15.06 -9.59
N ALA A 4 12.00 14.49 -10.39
CA ALA A 4 11.66 14.04 -11.75
C ALA A 4 12.52 12.87 -12.21
N GLN A 5 13.80 12.84 -11.81
CA GLN A 5 14.75 11.85 -12.33
C GLN A 5 14.55 10.42 -11.77
N SER A 6 13.87 10.25 -10.63
CA SER A 6 13.68 8.93 -10.01
C SER A 6 12.55 8.09 -10.62
N MET A 7 11.68 8.67 -11.46
CA MET A 7 10.61 7.94 -12.14
C MET A 7 11.13 7.17 -13.36
N VAL A 8 12.17 7.69 -14.02
CA VAL A 8 12.71 7.16 -15.29
C VAL A 8 13.61 5.93 -15.09
N HIS A 9 14.12 5.71 -13.86
CA HIS A 9 15.11 4.67 -13.57
C HIS A 9 14.59 3.47 -12.75
N ARG A 10 13.28 3.31 -12.57
CA ARG A 10 12.77 2.10 -11.90
C ARG A 10 12.78 0.91 -12.86
N PRO A 11 13.27 -0.25 -12.42
CA PRO A 11 13.13 -1.48 -13.20
C PRO A 11 11.66 -1.73 -13.54
N VAL A 12 11.37 -2.11 -14.78
CA VAL A 12 10.00 -2.38 -15.26
C VAL A 12 9.24 -3.35 -14.36
N ASN A 13 9.94 -4.33 -13.79
CA ASN A 13 9.37 -5.30 -12.86
C ASN A 13 8.92 -4.66 -11.54
N THR A 14 9.64 -3.64 -11.06
CA THR A 14 9.25 -2.88 -9.87
C THR A 14 8.04 -1.99 -10.15
N ILE A 15 7.96 -1.39 -11.35
CA ILE A 15 6.79 -0.60 -11.78
C ILE A 15 5.55 -1.49 -11.81
N LYS A 16 5.60 -2.63 -12.51
CA LYS A 16 4.49 -3.59 -12.57
C LYS A 16 4.04 -4.07 -11.19
N ALA A 17 5.00 -4.41 -10.32
CA ALA A 17 4.71 -4.86 -8.96
C ALA A 17 4.08 -3.78 -8.07
N TYR A 18 4.37 -2.50 -8.32
CA TYR A 18 3.77 -1.38 -7.62
C TYR A 18 2.38 -1.09 -8.16
N SER A 19 2.23 -1.03 -9.49
CA SER A 19 0.94 -0.82 -10.15
C SER A 19 -0.10 -1.84 -9.67
N ALA A 20 0.24 -3.14 -9.61
CA ALA A 20 -0.70 -4.15 -9.12
C ALA A 20 -1.22 -3.88 -7.69
N LYS A 21 -0.36 -3.36 -6.79
CA LYS A 21 -0.73 -3.03 -5.41
C LYS A 21 -1.52 -1.72 -5.32
N GLN A 22 -1.20 -0.76 -6.18
CA GLN A 22 -1.92 0.51 -6.29
C GLN A 22 -3.32 0.30 -6.87
N GLU A 23 -3.48 -0.57 -7.86
CA GLU A 23 -4.80 -0.92 -8.41
C GLU A 23 -5.65 -1.67 -7.37
N GLU A 24 -5.06 -2.59 -6.61
CA GLU A 24 -5.75 -3.25 -5.51
C GLU A 24 -6.22 -2.25 -4.43
N TRP A 25 -5.37 -1.27 -4.09
CA TRP A 25 -5.76 -0.18 -3.19
C TRP A 25 -6.95 0.63 -3.73
N LYS A 26 -6.94 1.00 -5.01
CA LYS A 26 -8.02 1.75 -5.64
C LYS A 26 -9.32 0.96 -5.65
N ALA A 27 -9.24 -0.34 -6.00
CA ALA A 27 -10.39 -1.24 -5.98
C ALA A 27 -10.98 -1.32 -4.58
N TRP A 28 -10.15 -1.57 -3.56
CA TRP A 28 -10.60 -1.61 -2.17
C TRP A 28 -11.19 -0.26 -1.72
N CYS A 29 -10.58 0.88 -2.07
CA CYS A 29 -11.15 2.19 -1.73
C CYS A 29 -12.53 2.41 -2.36
N ARG A 30 -12.73 1.92 -3.59
CA ARG A 30 -14.02 1.99 -4.29
C ARG A 30 -15.07 1.11 -3.60
N GLU A 31 -14.69 -0.09 -3.14
CA GLU A 31 -15.58 -0.99 -2.40
C GLU A 31 -15.96 -0.45 -1.03
N GLN A 32 -15.05 0.24 -0.35
CA GLN A 32 -15.32 0.89 0.94
C GLN A 32 -16.19 2.16 0.80
N GLY A 33 -16.37 2.69 -0.42
CA GLY A 33 -17.21 3.86 -0.67
C GLY A 33 -16.66 5.17 -0.10
N PHE A 34 -15.34 5.30 0.03
CA PHE A 34 -14.75 6.50 0.61
C PHE A 34 -15.00 7.75 -0.23
N GLU A 35 -15.46 8.82 0.41
CA GLU A 35 -15.65 10.14 -0.20
C GLU A 35 -14.37 10.82 -0.64
N ASP A 36 -13.19 10.40 -0.19
CA ASP A 36 -11.91 10.93 -0.67
C ASP A 36 -11.28 10.05 -1.77
N TRP A 37 -12.09 9.19 -2.39
CA TRP A 37 -11.69 8.23 -3.42
C TRP A 37 -10.49 7.39 -2.95
N TYR A 38 -9.40 7.37 -3.71
CA TYR A 38 -8.18 6.62 -3.40
C TYR A 38 -7.08 7.50 -2.79
N THR A 39 -7.44 8.66 -2.24
CA THR A 39 -6.50 9.55 -1.55
C THR A 39 -5.83 8.81 -0.40
N VAL A 40 -4.50 8.84 -0.36
CA VAL A 40 -3.74 8.10 0.64
C VAL A 40 -3.60 8.93 1.92
N SER A 41 -3.95 8.33 3.05
CA SER A 41 -3.69 8.83 4.40
C SER A 41 -3.13 7.71 5.29
N ASP A 42 -2.44 8.08 6.38
CA ASP A 42 -1.87 7.11 7.34
C ASP A 42 -2.95 6.18 7.93
N LYS A 43 -4.09 6.75 8.33
CA LYS A 43 -5.23 5.99 8.84
C LYS A 43 -5.78 5.01 7.81
N LYS A 44 -6.00 5.46 6.58
CA LYS A 44 -6.55 4.64 5.50
C LYS A 44 -5.59 3.51 5.12
N LEU A 45 -4.29 3.81 5.08
CA LEU A 45 -3.25 2.82 4.80
C LEU A 45 -3.18 1.77 5.91
N SER A 46 -3.18 2.20 7.18
CA SER A 46 -3.23 1.27 8.31
C SER A 46 -4.47 0.37 8.27
N PHE A 47 -5.65 0.93 7.96
CA PHE A 47 -6.90 0.17 7.88
C PHE A 47 -6.87 -0.86 6.75
N PHE A 48 -6.40 -0.49 5.56
CA PHE A 48 -6.21 -1.40 4.44
C PHE A 48 -5.27 -2.57 4.77
N LEU A 49 -4.13 -2.29 5.42
CA LEU A 49 -3.16 -3.31 5.76
C LEU A 49 -3.71 -4.30 6.79
N MET A 50 -4.39 -3.77 7.82
CA MET A 50 -4.89 -4.58 8.93
C MET A 50 -6.13 -5.39 8.56
N GLU A 51 -7.12 -4.74 7.95
CA GLU A 51 -8.45 -5.35 7.77
C GLU A 51 -8.62 -6.08 6.44
N TYR A 52 -7.87 -5.68 5.41
CA TYR A 52 -7.99 -6.29 4.09
C TYR A 52 -6.78 -7.16 3.75
N VAL A 53 -5.59 -6.58 3.69
CA VAL A 53 -4.38 -7.27 3.19
C VAL A 53 -3.97 -8.42 4.11
N SER A 54 -4.05 -8.22 5.43
CA SER A 54 -3.70 -9.26 6.41
C SER A 54 -4.71 -10.40 6.45
N LYS A 55 -6.02 -10.10 6.37
CA LYS A 55 -7.09 -11.13 6.42
C LYS A 55 -7.15 -11.97 5.14
N ARG A 56 -6.92 -11.34 3.98
CA ARG A 56 -6.91 -12.05 2.69
C ARG A 56 -5.72 -13.01 2.57
N GLY A 57 -4.57 -12.65 3.13
CA GLY A 57 -3.33 -13.43 2.97
C GLY A 57 -2.76 -13.42 1.55
N SER A 58 -1.94 -14.41 1.23
CA SER A 58 -1.24 -14.56 -0.04
C SER A 58 -2.19 -15.00 -1.14
N LYS A 59 -2.14 -14.31 -2.27
CA LYS A 59 -2.93 -14.68 -3.46
C LYS A 59 -2.39 -15.93 -4.17
N TYR A 60 -1.11 -16.25 -3.97
CA TYR A 60 -0.40 -17.28 -4.72
C TYR A 60 0.01 -18.48 -3.87
N ARG A 61 0.03 -18.32 -2.54
CA ARG A 61 0.46 -19.39 -1.62
C ARG A 61 -0.71 -19.81 -0.77
N ARG A 62 -0.95 -21.12 -0.72
CA ARG A 62 -1.95 -21.76 0.14
C ARG A 62 -1.27 -22.75 1.07
N ASN A 63 -1.83 -22.91 2.27
CA ASN A 63 -1.46 -23.98 3.18
C ASN A 63 -1.97 -25.33 2.64
N ASP A 64 -1.52 -26.44 3.22
CA ASP A 64 -1.99 -27.79 2.85
C ASP A 64 -3.51 -27.97 3.03
N ASP A 65 -4.11 -27.24 3.98
CA ASP A 65 -5.57 -27.20 4.21
C ASP A 65 -6.34 -26.31 3.20
N GLY A 66 -5.63 -25.67 2.26
CA GLY A 66 -6.21 -24.84 1.21
C GLY A 66 -6.49 -23.38 1.60
N THR A 67 -6.28 -22.98 2.86
CA THR A 67 -6.39 -21.58 3.28
C THR A 67 -5.24 -20.72 2.74
N PRO A 68 -5.44 -19.40 2.52
CA PRO A 68 -4.37 -18.50 2.10
C PRO A 68 -3.26 -18.37 3.15
N VAL A 69 -2.00 -18.48 2.72
CA VAL A 69 -0.84 -18.27 3.62
C VAL A 69 -0.81 -16.81 4.07
N ALA A 70 -0.62 -16.55 5.37
CA ALA A 70 -0.50 -15.19 5.89
C ALA A 70 0.65 -14.43 5.22
N LEU A 71 0.46 -13.13 4.96
CA LEU A 71 1.53 -12.32 4.37
C LEU A 71 2.62 -12.02 5.40
N GLY A 72 3.86 -12.32 5.01
CA GLY A 72 5.04 -11.93 5.77
C GLY A 72 5.32 -10.42 5.70
N ARG A 73 6.16 -9.95 6.63
CA ARG A 73 6.55 -8.54 6.80
C ARG A 73 7.01 -7.88 5.50
N GLU A 74 7.81 -8.57 4.69
CA GLU A 74 8.33 -8.01 3.43
C GLU A 74 7.23 -7.73 2.41
N SER A 75 6.23 -8.61 2.31
CA SER A 75 5.06 -8.40 1.45
C SER A 75 4.26 -7.18 1.90
N ILE A 76 4.04 -7.02 3.21
CA ILE A 76 3.38 -5.84 3.78
C ILE A 76 4.19 -4.57 3.50
N LEU A 77 5.51 -4.60 3.69
CA LEU A 77 6.38 -3.46 3.36
C LEU A 77 6.35 -3.11 1.88
N ALA A 78 6.18 -4.10 0.98
CA ALA A 78 6.00 -3.84 -0.44
C ALA A 78 4.69 -3.08 -0.74
N TYR A 79 3.60 -3.35 -0.02
CA TYR A 79 2.38 -2.53 -0.08
C TYR A 79 2.60 -1.11 0.44
N VAL A 80 3.24 -0.98 1.60
CA VAL A 80 3.55 0.35 2.18
C VAL A 80 4.36 1.18 1.19
N LYS A 81 5.40 0.61 0.57
CA LYS A 81 6.23 1.31 -0.44
C LYS A 81 5.42 1.71 -1.66
N ALA A 82 4.63 0.80 -2.24
CA ALA A 82 3.84 1.08 -3.44
C ALA A 82 2.75 2.14 -3.21
N ILE A 83 2.11 2.14 -2.04
CA ILE A 83 1.05 3.11 -1.72
C ILE A 83 1.65 4.46 -1.29
N SER A 84 2.81 4.45 -0.62
CA SER A 84 3.56 5.69 -0.34
C SER A 84 4.04 6.38 -1.61
N ASP A 85 4.47 5.61 -2.62
CA ASP A 85 4.81 6.11 -3.95
C ASP A 85 3.62 6.81 -4.61
N MET A 86 2.44 6.19 -4.59
CA MET A 86 1.20 6.82 -5.07
C MET A 86 0.85 8.08 -4.29
N CYS A 87 1.02 8.09 -2.97
CA CYS A 87 0.82 9.28 -2.13
C CYS A 87 1.73 10.43 -2.56
N ASN A 88 3.01 10.16 -2.82
CA ASN A 88 3.96 11.17 -3.31
C ASN A 88 3.56 11.71 -4.68
N THR A 89 3.09 10.83 -5.59
CA THR A 89 2.56 11.26 -6.89
C THR A 89 1.32 12.15 -6.74
N GLN A 90 0.37 11.78 -5.88
CA GLN A 90 -0.82 12.60 -5.61
C GLN A 90 -0.44 13.99 -5.03
N LYS A 91 0.59 14.06 -4.18
CA LYS A 91 1.12 15.32 -3.64
C LYS A 91 1.78 16.17 -4.71
N ALA A 92 2.59 15.57 -5.58
CA ALA A 92 3.23 16.27 -6.69
C ALA A 92 2.20 16.88 -7.67
N LEU A 93 1.02 16.25 -7.78
CA LEU A 93 -0.11 16.75 -8.57
C LEU A 93 -1.00 17.77 -7.81
N GLY A 94 -0.69 18.07 -6.55
CA GLY A 94 -1.49 18.98 -5.71
C GLY A 94 -2.84 18.42 -5.26
N TRP A 95 -3.10 17.13 -5.44
CA TRP A 95 -4.39 16.48 -5.11
C TRP A 95 -4.49 16.03 -3.66
N ASN A 96 -3.35 15.71 -3.03
CA ASN A 96 -3.33 15.15 -1.67
C ASN A 96 -2.62 16.11 -0.71
N THR A 97 -3.37 16.67 0.24
CA THR A 97 -2.88 17.54 1.32
C THR A 97 -2.56 16.79 2.61
N ASN A 98 -2.78 15.47 2.65
CA ASN A 98 -2.52 14.66 3.84
C ASN A 98 -1.02 14.55 4.16
N GLY A 99 -0.72 14.21 5.42
CA GLY A 99 0.63 13.92 5.92
C GLY A 99 1.32 12.74 5.21
N VAL A 100 2.45 12.28 5.74
CA VAL A 100 3.19 11.14 5.16
C VAL A 100 2.35 9.86 5.22
N ALA A 101 2.30 9.08 4.12
CA ALA A 101 1.53 7.84 4.07
C ALA A 101 1.97 6.80 5.11
N ARG A 102 3.30 6.65 5.32
CA ARG A 102 3.87 5.83 6.40
C ARG A 102 4.02 6.67 7.68
N GLY A 103 2.88 7.04 8.25
CA GLY A 103 2.81 7.82 9.49
C GLY A 103 2.93 6.94 10.74
N PRO A 104 2.58 7.51 11.92
CA PRO A 104 2.65 6.80 13.19
C PRO A 104 1.82 5.53 13.21
N LEU A 105 0.61 5.50 12.65
CA LEU A 105 -0.26 4.31 12.71
C LEU A 105 0.31 3.15 11.90
N VAL A 106 0.80 3.43 10.68
CA VAL A 106 1.46 2.40 9.87
C VAL A 106 2.75 1.92 10.54
N ARG A 107 3.48 2.79 11.24
CA ARG A 107 4.66 2.39 12.02
C ARG A 107 4.28 1.47 13.17
N THR A 108 3.30 1.85 14.00
CA THR A 108 2.82 1.03 15.11
C THR A 108 2.32 -0.32 14.64
N PHE A 109 1.55 -0.37 13.55
CA PHE A 109 1.09 -1.63 12.96
C PHE A 109 2.26 -2.57 12.60
N LEU A 110 3.30 -2.04 11.95
CA LEU A 110 4.47 -2.83 11.56
C LEU A 110 5.27 -3.34 12.76
N ASP A 111 5.37 -2.55 13.81
CA ASP A 111 6.07 -2.88 15.06
C ASP A 111 5.29 -3.93 15.88
N THR A 112 3.99 -3.74 16.08
CA THR A 112 3.17 -4.66 16.88
C THR A 112 3.00 -6.03 16.21
N ARG A 113 2.93 -6.08 14.88
CA ARG A 113 2.69 -7.35 14.14
C ARG A 113 3.96 -8.05 13.67
N TYR A 114 5.06 -7.32 13.54
CA TYR A 114 6.29 -7.82 12.89
C TYR A 114 7.58 -7.19 13.46
N GLY A 115 7.52 -6.62 14.67
CA GLY A 115 8.66 -6.10 15.43
C GLY A 115 9.44 -7.18 16.14
#